data_AF-A0A845E9T2-F1
#
_entry.id   AF-A0A845E9T2-F1
#
_cell.length_a   1.000
_cell.length_b   1.000
_cell.length_c   1.000
_cell.angle_alpha   90.00
_cell.angle_beta   90.00
_cell.angle_gamma   90.00
#
_symmetry.space_group_name_H-M   'P 1'
#
loop_
_entity.id
_entity.type
_entity.pdbx_description
1 polymer ?
#
loop_
_entity_poly.entity_id
_entity_poly.type
_entity_poly.pdbx_seq_one_letter_code
_entity_poly.pdbx_strand_id
1 'polypeptide(L)'
;MNYKYSNTELWRKKARGSLVNIFTGVLPVGISLYLHGRVEPFIVFGSGVVFLLGLWQMIHYYKMPERNYVCLEDDVLDIRIGIADPNKRLTDEEIKRIQQMDDVISIKSDKDGEENIYLENLSDEDAASLLDELKHQYGNRMHTSDHPA
;
A
#
# COMPACT_ATOMS: atom_id res chain seq x y z
N MET A 1 11.14 -8.75 -14.13
CA MET A 1 9.66 -8.80 -14.04
C MET A 1 9.12 -7.63 -13.22
N ASN A 2 7.93 -7.13 -13.56
CA ASN A 2 7.29 -5.99 -12.89
C ASN A 2 5.92 -6.39 -12.35
N TYR A 3 5.76 -6.34 -11.03
CA TYR A 3 4.53 -6.60 -10.32
C TYR A 3 3.86 -5.29 -9.93
N LYS A 4 2.62 -5.08 -10.37
CA LYS A 4 1.82 -3.90 -10.03
C LYS A 4 1.06 -4.13 -8.74
N TYR A 5 0.42 -3.08 -8.23
CA TYR A 5 -0.63 -3.20 -7.20
C TYR A 5 -1.89 -3.90 -7.75
N SER A 6 -1.77 -5.19 -8.10
CA SER A 6 -2.77 -5.93 -8.86
C SER A 6 -3.99 -6.34 -8.05
N ASN A 7 -3.96 -6.26 -6.72
CA ASN A 7 -5.16 -6.42 -5.89
C ASN A 7 -6.09 -5.20 -5.99
N THR A 8 -6.78 -5.06 -7.12
CA THR A 8 -7.67 -3.93 -7.36
C THR A 8 -8.84 -3.86 -6.38
N GLU A 9 -9.27 -4.98 -5.82
CA GLU A 9 -10.38 -5.04 -4.87
C GLU A 9 -10.02 -4.37 -3.54
N LEU A 10 -8.81 -4.64 -3.04
CA LEU A 10 -8.28 -4.01 -1.83
C LEU A 10 -8.20 -2.49 -1.99
N TRP A 11 -7.69 -1.99 -3.11
CA TRP A 11 -7.59 -0.55 -3.38
C TRP A 11 -8.96 0.10 -3.58
N ARG A 12 -9.91 -0.57 -4.23
CA ARG A 12 -11.31 -0.11 -4.32
C ARG A 12 -11.99 -0.09 -2.96
N LYS A 13 -11.70 -1.05 -2.07
CA LYS A 13 -12.22 -1.05 -0.69
C LYS A 13 -11.67 0.14 0.10
N LYS A 14 -10.36 0.43 0.00
CA LYS A 14 -9.74 1.62 0.61
C LYS A 14 -10.34 2.92 0.06
N ALA A 15 -10.54 3.03 -1.26
CA ALA A 15 -11.18 4.17 -1.90
C ALA A 15 -12.65 4.37 -1.45
N ARG A 16 -13.42 3.29 -1.31
CA ARG A 16 -14.78 3.35 -0.73
C ARG A 16 -14.78 3.81 0.72
N GLY A 17 -13.79 3.41 1.51
CA GLY A 17 -13.58 3.94 2.86
C GLY A 17 -13.39 5.46 2.87
N SER A 18 -12.59 5.98 1.94
CA SER A 18 -12.40 7.43 1.77
C SER A 18 -13.70 8.16 1.39
N LEU A 19 -14.59 7.54 0.60
CA LEU A 19 -15.92 8.11 0.32
C LEU A 19 -16.75 8.28 1.60
N VAL A 20 -16.74 7.30 2.50
CA VAL A 20 -17.45 7.41 3.79
C VAL A 20 -16.89 8.55 4.63
N ASN A 21 -15.57 8.76 4.62
CA ASN A 21 -14.94 9.90 5.31
C ASN A 21 -15.39 11.23 4.72
N ILE A 22 -15.49 11.34 3.38
CA ILE A 22 -16.00 12.54 2.71
C ILE A 22 -17.43 12.84 3.17
N PHE A 23 -18.33 11.85 3.16
CA PHE A 23 -19.72 12.04 3.61
C PHE A 23 -19.78 12.45 5.08
N THR A 24 -19.01 11.78 5.94
CA THR A 24 -18.94 12.11 7.37
C THR A 24 -18.41 13.52 7.60
N GLY A 25 -17.48 13.99 6.77
CA GLY A 25 -16.93 15.35 6.84
C GLY A 25 -17.94 16.44 6.46
N VAL A 26 -18.89 16.16 5.55
CA VAL A 26 -19.89 17.14 5.09
C VAL A 26 -21.17 17.11 5.95
N LEU A 27 -21.43 15.99 6.63
CA LEU A 27 -22.62 15.78 7.45
C LEU A 27 -22.85 16.86 8.54
N PRO A 28 -21.82 17.35 9.27
CA PRO A 28 -21.96 18.44 10.24
C PRO A 28 -22.47 19.75 9.62
N VAL A 29 -22.09 20.05 8.38
CA VAL A 29 -22.57 21.24 7.64
C VAL A 29 -24.08 21.13 7.41
N GLY A 30 -24.54 19.96 6.96
CA GLY A 30 -25.96 19.69 6.73
C GLY A 30 -26.78 19.76 8.02
N ILE A 31 -26.29 19.16 9.11
CA ILE A 31 -26.93 19.24 10.42
C ILE A 31 -26.98 20.68 10.93
N SER A 32 -25.89 21.44 10.82
CA SER A 32 -25.85 22.84 11.26
C SER A 32 -26.86 23.70 10.50
N LEU A 33 -26.96 23.52 9.17
CA LEU A 33 -27.96 24.20 8.35
C LEU A 33 -29.38 23.85 8.78
N TYR A 34 -29.66 22.56 9.01
CA TYR A 34 -30.99 22.09 9.38
C TYR A 34 -31.45 22.59 10.76
N LEU A 35 -30.56 22.57 11.76
CA LEU A 35 -30.90 22.93 13.13
C LEU A 35 -30.87 24.44 13.40
N HIS A 36 -29.90 25.15 12.82
CA HIS A 36 -29.62 26.55 13.17
C HIS A 36 -29.90 27.54 12.03
N GLY A 37 -30.22 27.06 10.82
CA GLY A 37 -30.39 27.91 9.64
C GLY A 37 -29.12 28.64 9.19
N ARG A 38 -27.98 28.34 9.82
CA ARG A 38 -26.67 28.96 9.58
C ARG A 38 -25.56 27.95 9.84
N VAL A 39 -24.41 28.17 9.23
CA VAL A 39 -23.20 27.36 9.46
C VAL A 39 -22.11 28.28 9.96
N GLU A 40 -21.48 27.90 11.06
CA GLU A 40 -20.33 28.64 11.56
C GLU A 40 -19.13 28.49 10.64
N PRO A 41 -18.33 29.55 10.41
CA PRO A 41 -17.17 29.50 9.54
C PRO A 41 -16.17 28.39 9.91
N PHE A 42 -16.02 28.09 11.21
CA PHE A 42 -15.18 27.00 11.69
C PHE A 42 -15.64 25.63 11.18
N ILE A 43 -16.97 25.37 11.20
CA ILE A 43 -17.54 24.11 10.70
C ILE A 43 -17.32 24.00 9.20
N VAL A 44 -17.50 25.09 8.45
CA VAL A 44 -17.24 25.13 7.01
C VAL A 44 -15.77 24.82 6.72
N PHE A 45 -14.84 25.46 7.44
CA PHE A 45 -13.42 25.26 7.23
C PHE A 45 -12.97 23.83 7.58
N GLY A 46 -13.37 23.32 8.74
CA GLY A 46 -13.04 21.96 9.17
C GLY A 46 -13.60 20.90 8.21
N SER A 47 -14.86 21.05 7.80
CA SER A 47 -15.50 20.15 6.84
C SER A 47 -14.83 20.22 5.46
N GLY A 48 -14.42 21.42 5.03
CA GLY A 48 -13.68 21.63 3.79
C GLY A 48 -12.32 20.93 3.78
N VAL A 49 -11.55 21.02 4.87
CA VAL A 49 -10.26 20.33 4.99
C VAL A 49 -10.44 18.81 4.96
N VAL A 50 -11.41 18.27 5.72
CA VAL A 50 -11.71 16.83 5.72
C VAL A 50 -12.16 16.36 4.34
N PHE A 51 -12.99 17.14 3.66
CA PHE A 51 -13.44 16.87 2.30
C PHE A 51 -12.27 16.80 1.31
N LEU A 52 -11.36 17.78 1.34
CA LEU A 52 -10.18 17.82 0.48
C LEU A 52 -9.23 16.64 0.76
N LEU A 53 -8.99 16.31 2.03
CA LEU A 53 -8.18 15.15 2.41
C LEU A 53 -8.81 13.84 1.93
N GLY A 54 -10.12 13.68 2.07
CA GLY A 54 -10.85 12.52 1.58
C GLY A 54 -10.79 12.38 0.07
N LEU A 55 -10.96 13.47 -0.68
CA LEU A 55 -10.82 13.48 -2.14
C LEU A 55 -9.39 13.10 -2.57
N TRP A 56 -8.39 13.68 -1.90
CA TRP A 56 -6.99 13.36 -2.19
C TRP A 56 -6.69 11.87 -1.94
N GLN A 57 -7.13 11.32 -0.81
CA GLN A 57 -7.00 9.89 -0.52
C GLN A 57 -7.72 9.01 -1.55
N MET A 58 -8.94 9.38 -1.95
CA MET A 58 -9.70 8.64 -2.95
C MET A 58 -8.97 8.60 -4.30
N ILE A 59 -8.51 9.76 -4.80
CA ILE A 59 -7.74 9.83 -6.05
C ILE A 59 -6.45 9.02 -5.94
N HIS A 60 -5.78 9.12 -4.79
CA HIS A 60 -4.55 8.38 -4.54
C HIS A 60 -4.77 6.86 -4.62
N TYR A 61 -5.77 6.32 -3.91
CA TYR A 61 -6.06 4.89 -3.94
C TYR A 61 -6.58 4.40 -5.29
N TYR A 62 -7.28 5.25 -6.04
CA TYR A 62 -7.72 4.90 -7.40
C TYR A 62 -6.55 4.75 -8.38
N LYS A 63 -5.49 5.54 -8.21
CA LYS A 63 -4.28 5.49 -9.05
C LYS A 63 -3.27 4.43 -8.63
N MET A 64 -3.44 3.79 -7.47
CA MET A 64 -2.50 2.77 -6.98
C MET A 64 -2.38 1.55 -7.90
N PRO A 65 -3.46 0.95 -8.44
CA PRO A 65 -3.38 -0.20 -9.33
C PRO A 65 -2.55 -0.01 -10.63
N GLU A 66 -2.40 1.23 -11.08
CA GLU A 66 -1.62 1.55 -12.27
C GLU A 66 -0.12 1.59 -12.00
N ARG A 67 0.29 1.62 -10.72
CA ARG A 67 1.67 1.77 -10.29
C ARG A 67 2.34 0.42 -10.10
N ASN A 68 3.64 0.38 -10.39
CA ASN A 68 4.49 -0.75 -10.07
C ASN A 68 4.73 -0.79 -8.55
N TYR A 69 4.60 -1.97 -7.97
CA TYR A 69 4.81 -2.24 -6.56
C TYR A 69 6.19 -2.85 -6.32
N VAL A 70 6.49 -3.96 -7.01
CA VAL A 70 7.78 -4.65 -6.94
C VAL A 70 8.31 -4.82 -8.36
N CYS A 71 9.52 -4.33 -8.63
CA CYS A 71 10.23 -4.62 -9.86
C CYS A 71 11.47 -5.45 -9.52
N LEU A 72 11.62 -6.56 -10.23
CA LEU A 72 12.73 -7.50 -10.08
C LEU A 72 13.47 -7.52 -11.42
N GLU A 73 14.63 -6.87 -11.47
CA GLU A 73 15.55 -6.93 -12.61
C GLU A 73 16.75 -7.80 -12.21
N ASP A 74 17.50 -8.33 -13.19
CA ASP A 74 18.43 -9.46 -13.08
C ASP A 74 19.23 -9.61 -11.75
N ASP A 75 19.63 -8.52 -11.09
CA ASP A 75 20.28 -8.52 -9.76
C ASP A 75 19.78 -7.40 -8.82
N VAL A 76 18.60 -6.83 -9.10
CA VAL A 76 18.07 -5.65 -8.43
C VAL A 76 16.60 -5.85 -8.09
N LEU A 77 16.28 -5.65 -6.81
CA LEU A 77 14.93 -5.60 -6.30
C LEU A 77 14.55 -4.15 -5.97
N ASP A 78 13.60 -3.59 -6.72
CA ASP A 78 13.00 -2.29 -6.43
C ASP A 78 11.63 -2.50 -5.77
N ILE A 79 11.50 -1.99 -4.55
CA ILE A 79 10.29 -2.07 -3.74
C ILE A 79 9.77 -0.65 -3.55
N ARG A 80 8.54 -0.40 -3.96
CA ARG A 80 7.87 0.85 -3.61
C ARG A 80 7.39 0.79 -2.16
N ILE A 81 8.04 1.58 -1.31
CA ILE A 81 7.63 1.80 0.07
C ILE A 81 6.68 3.01 0.11
N GLY A 82 5.54 2.86 0.76
CA GLY A 82 4.69 3.98 1.15
C GLY A 82 3.98 4.76 0.03
N ILE A 83 3.39 5.88 0.45
CA ILE A 83 2.56 6.78 -0.38
C ILE A 83 3.41 7.84 -1.08
N ALA A 84 4.47 8.29 -0.40
CA ALA A 84 5.33 9.40 -0.82
C ALA A 84 6.83 9.09 -0.68
N ASP A 85 7.19 7.91 -0.16
CA ASP A 85 8.58 7.55 0.02
C ASP A 85 9.22 7.17 -1.33
N PRO A 86 10.51 7.49 -1.52
CA PRO A 86 11.22 7.04 -2.70
C PRO A 86 11.24 5.52 -2.76
N ASN A 87 11.15 5.00 -3.98
CA ASN A 87 11.37 3.60 -4.29
C ASN A 87 12.69 3.10 -3.66
N LYS A 88 12.63 1.96 -2.97
CA LYS A 88 13.78 1.33 -2.33
C LYS A 88 14.39 0.33 -3.28
N ARG A 89 15.58 0.66 -3.77
CA ARG A 89 16.37 -0.22 -4.63
C ARG A 89 17.37 -0.98 -3.78
N LEU A 90 17.33 -2.31 -3.84
CA LEU A 90 18.26 -3.23 -3.19
C LEU A 90 18.96 -4.06 -4.27
N THR A 91 20.30 -4.14 -4.22
CA THR A 91 21.04 -5.08 -5.07
C THR A 91 21.14 -6.46 -4.41
N ASP A 92 21.38 -7.53 -5.20
CA ASP A 92 21.56 -8.88 -4.64
C ASP A 92 22.62 -8.94 -3.53
N GLU A 93 23.73 -8.20 -3.69
CA GLU A 93 24.81 -8.13 -2.71
C GLU A 93 24.36 -7.53 -1.37
N GLU A 94 23.36 -6.64 -1.39
CA GLU A 94 22.82 -5.99 -0.19
C GLU A 94 21.81 -6.90 0.52
N ILE A 95 21.22 -7.87 -0.17
CA ILE A 95 20.20 -8.77 0.35
C ILE A 95 20.86 -9.93 1.12
N LYS A 96 20.80 -9.84 2.45
CA LYS A 96 21.34 -10.88 3.34
C LYS A 96 20.40 -12.06 3.49
N ARG A 97 19.10 -11.79 3.64
CA ARG A 97 18.10 -12.81 3.96
C ARG A 97 16.72 -12.38 3.47
N ILE A 98 15.97 -13.35 2.95
CA ILE A 98 14.56 -13.21 2.64
C ILE A 98 13.78 -14.17 3.54
N GLN A 99 12.73 -13.69 4.19
CA GLN A 99 11.85 -14.48 5.04
C GLN A 99 10.42 -14.32 4.58
N GLN A 100 9.73 -15.43 4.39
CA GLN A 100 8.29 -15.44 4.16
C GLN A 100 7.58 -15.70 5.49
N MET A 101 6.64 -14.82 5.84
CA MET A 101 5.76 -14.90 7.01
C MET A 101 4.33 -14.64 6.54
N ASP A 102 3.56 -15.70 6.34
CA ASP A 102 2.18 -15.65 5.83
C ASP A 102 2.07 -14.77 4.55
N ASP A 103 1.37 -13.64 4.67
CA ASP A 103 1.13 -12.66 3.60
C ASP A 103 2.21 -11.58 3.49
N VAL A 104 3.36 -11.76 4.15
CA VAL A 104 4.46 -10.78 4.16
C VAL A 104 5.78 -11.45 3.79
N ILE A 105 6.50 -10.85 2.86
CA ILE A 105 7.90 -11.18 2.57
C ILE A 105 8.77 -10.10 3.18
N SER A 106 9.57 -10.48 4.18
CA SER A 106 10.51 -9.61 4.85
C SER A 106 11.92 -9.80 4.28
N ILE A 107 12.55 -8.70 3.89
CA ILE A 107 13.86 -8.67 3.24
C ILE A 107 14.80 -7.88 4.12
N LYS A 108 15.84 -8.56 4.60
CA LYS A 108 16.88 -7.94 5.42
C LYS A 108 18.04 -7.50 4.55
N SER A 109 18.28 -6.19 4.53
CA SER A 109 19.43 -5.54 3.88
C SER A 109 20.53 -5.23 4.88
N ASP A 110 21.78 -5.19 4.42
CA ASP A 110 22.91 -4.78 5.27
C ASP A 110 22.92 -3.28 5.59
N LYS A 111 22.44 -2.45 4.65
CA LYS A 111 22.52 -0.99 4.78
C LYS A 111 21.32 -0.35 5.47
N ASP A 112 20.13 -0.91 5.25
CA ASP A 112 18.89 -0.19 5.46
C ASP A 112 17.87 -0.90 6.36
N GLY A 113 18.27 -2.01 6.98
CA GLY A 113 17.42 -2.72 7.94
C GLY A 113 16.52 -3.77 7.27
N GLU A 114 15.27 -3.84 7.72
CA GLU A 114 14.30 -4.87 7.33
C GLU A 114 13.12 -4.23 6.59
N GLU A 115 12.90 -4.66 5.34
CA GLU A 115 11.88 -4.14 4.44
C GLU A 115 10.80 -5.19 4.20
N ASN A 116 9.53 -4.79 4.22
CA ASN A 116 8.41 -5.71 4.11
C ASN A 116 7.62 -5.51 2.82
N ILE A 117 7.51 -6.56 2.02
CA ILE A 117 6.60 -6.68 0.88
C ILE A 117 5.32 -7.36 1.36
N TYR A 118 4.20 -6.69 1.24
CA TYR A 118 2.89 -7.20 1.62
C TYR A 118 2.23 -7.84 0.40
N LEU A 119 2.06 -9.17 0.42
CA LEU A 119 1.46 -9.95 -0.64
C LEU A 119 -0.01 -9.59 -0.87
N GLU A 120 -0.71 -9.09 0.16
CA GLU A 120 -2.08 -8.58 0.03
C GLU A 120 -2.25 -7.48 -1.05
N ASN A 121 -1.17 -6.76 -1.39
CA ASN A 121 -1.20 -5.73 -2.43
C ASN A 121 -1.17 -6.29 -3.86
N LEU A 122 -0.84 -7.57 -4.01
CA LEU A 122 -0.77 -8.33 -5.26
C LEU A 122 -2.02 -9.22 -5.41
N SER A 123 -2.37 -9.58 -6.64
CA SER A 123 -3.29 -10.70 -6.87
C SER A 123 -2.63 -12.01 -6.43
N ASP A 124 -3.43 -13.03 -6.11
CA ASP A 124 -2.92 -14.34 -5.71
C ASP A 124 -1.97 -14.95 -6.77
N GLU A 125 -2.26 -14.72 -8.05
CA GLU A 125 -1.43 -15.13 -9.18
C GLU A 125 -0.08 -14.41 -9.19
N ASP A 126 -0.08 -13.09 -9.05
CA ASP A 126 1.15 -12.28 -9.04
C ASP A 126 1.98 -12.54 -7.78
N ALA A 127 1.33 -12.77 -6.64
CA ALA A 127 1.98 -13.13 -5.39
C ALA A 127 2.67 -14.49 -5.50
N ALA A 128 2.01 -15.49 -6.07
CA ALA A 128 2.58 -16.81 -6.31
C ALA A 128 3.76 -16.73 -7.29
N SER A 129 3.62 -15.96 -8.38
CA SER A 129 4.70 -15.74 -9.35
C SER A 129 5.91 -15.03 -8.72
N LEU A 130 5.68 -14.00 -7.89
CA LEU A 130 6.77 -13.31 -7.18
C LEU A 130 7.50 -14.24 -6.22
N LEU A 131 6.76 -15.09 -5.49
CA LEU A 131 7.35 -16.07 -4.58
C LEU A 131 8.20 -17.11 -5.31
N ASP A 132 7.73 -17.60 -6.46
CA ASP A 132 8.49 -18.56 -7.27
C ASP A 132 9.79 -17.94 -7.81
N GLU A 133 9.72 -16.69 -8.29
CA GLU A 133 10.88 -15.95 -8.79
C GLU A 133 11.90 -15.69 -7.67
N LEU A 134 11.45 -15.27 -6.48
CA LEU A 134 12.32 -15.07 -5.33
C LEU A 134 12.95 -16.39 -4.84
N LYS A 135 12.22 -17.51 -4.90
CA LYS A 135 12.78 -18.84 -4.60
C LYS A 135 13.81 -19.25 -5.65
N HIS A 136 13.57 -18.95 -6.92
CA HIS A 136 14.50 -19.25 -8.00
C HIS A 136 15.82 -18.48 -7.83
N GLN A 137 15.74 -17.17 -7.58
CA GLN A 137 16.91 -16.29 -7.51
C GLN A 137 17.64 -16.38 -6.16
N TYR A 138 16.90 -16.51 -5.05
CA TYR A 138 17.43 -16.44 -3.68
C TYR A 138 17.24 -17.71 -2.86
N GLY A 139 16.96 -18.86 -3.48
CA GLY A 139 16.54 -20.10 -2.79
C GLY A 139 17.39 -20.52 -1.59
N ASN A 140 18.70 -20.26 -1.60
CA ASN A 140 19.58 -20.55 -0.45
C ASN A 140 19.49 -19.53 0.70
N ARG A 141 18.99 -18.32 0.42
CA ARG A 141 18.82 -17.21 1.38
C ARG A 141 17.36 -17.01 1.82
N MET A 142 16.43 -17.77 1.23
CA MET A 142 15.00 -17.70 1.53
C MET A 142 14.61 -18.71 2.61
N HIS A 143 13.98 -18.23 3.67
CA HIS A 143 13.42 -19.07 4.72
C HIS A 143 11.91 -18.93 4.78
N THR A 144 11.20 -20.05 4.71
CA THR A 144 9.77 -20.13 4.98
C THR A 144 9.57 -20.45 6.45
N SER A 145 8.95 -19.53 7.18
CA SER A 145 8.50 -19.79 8.55
C SER A 145 7.12 -20.45 8.45
N ASP A 146 7.07 -21.77 8.38
CA ASP A 146 5.80 -22.48 8.54
C ASP A 146 5.33 -22.27 9.99
N HIS A 147 4.41 -21.32 10.21
CA HIS A 147 3.65 -21.29 11.45
C HIS A 147 2.43 -22.21 11.28
N PRO A 148 2.34 -23.32 12.04
CA PRO A 148 1.08 -24.05 12.12
C PRO A 148 0.05 -23.15 12.79
N ALA A 149 -1.11 -23.04 12.13
CA ALA A 149 -2.29 -22.31 12.59
C ALA A 149 -2.77 -22.74 13.98
#